data_AF-A0AAU7XP13-F1
#
_entry.id   AF-A0AAU7XP13-F1
#
_cell.length_a   1.000
_cell.length_b   1.000
_cell.length_c   1.000
_cell.angle_alpha   90.00
_cell.angle_beta   90.00
_cell.angle_gamma   90.00
#
_symmetry.space_group_name_H-M   'P 1'
#
loop_
_entity.id
_entity.type
_entity.pdbx_description
1 polymer ?
#
loop_
_entity_poly.entity_id
_entity_poly.type
_entity_poly.pdbx_seq_one_letter_code
_entity_poly.pdbx_strand_id
1 'polypeptide(L)'
;MFKRHGWPPAWRYHLYDFDHFHSTAHEALGIFRGHGWAAHGQELMLYSGDVLVLPAGVGHASLEANDDFCMVGAYPPGQEPEIERGDPAQLEVAQERVAAVALPEDSPVGGSLAELWREDS
;
A
#
# COMPACT_ATOMS: atom_id res chain seq x y z
N MET A 1 13.16 -2.40 -8.33
CA MET A 1 12.39 -1.22 -8.79
C MET A 1 12.16 -0.25 -7.63
N PHE A 2 11.49 -0.63 -6.54
CA PHE A 2 11.22 0.31 -5.43
C PHE A 2 12.47 0.96 -4.82
N LYS A 3 13.48 0.15 -4.48
CA LYS A 3 14.74 0.65 -3.87
C LYS A 3 15.46 1.74 -4.69
N ARG A 4 15.41 1.69 -6.03
CA ARG A 4 16.08 2.69 -6.88
C ARG A 4 15.37 4.06 -6.85
N HIS A 5 14.12 4.10 -6.37
CA HIS A 5 13.32 5.31 -6.22
C HIS A 5 13.14 5.70 -4.74
N GLY A 6 13.99 5.19 -3.85
CA GLY A 6 13.95 5.57 -2.43
C GLY A 6 12.97 4.77 -1.57
N TRP A 7 12.29 3.76 -2.10
CA TRP A 7 11.36 2.90 -1.34
C TRP A 7 12.02 1.55 -1.02
N PRO A 8 12.74 1.41 0.12
CA PRO A 8 13.37 0.15 0.49
C PRO A 8 12.31 -0.95 0.74
N PRO A 9 12.47 -2.13 0.12
CA PRO A 9 11.65 -3.29 0.45
C PRO A 9 11.79 -3.69 1.92
N ALA A 10 10.66 -3.88 2.60
CA ALA A 10 10.59 -4.24 4.01
C ALA A 10 10.31 -5.74 4.21
N TRP A 11 9.43 -6.32 3.41
CA TRP A 11 8.97 -7.70 3.59
C TRP A 11 8.57 -8.37 2.27
N ARG A 12 8.38 -9.69 2.30
CA ARG A 12 7.78 -10.49 1.22
C ARG A 12 6.74 -11.41 1.81
N TYR A 13 5.49 -11.29 1.38
CA TYR A 13 4.36 -12.00 1.96
C TYR A 13 3.14 -11.99 1.03
N HIS A 14 2.06 -12.66 1.42
CA HIS A 14 0.75 -12.51 0.80
C HIS A 14 0.03 -11.26 1.33
N LEU A 15 -1.08 -10.89 0.68
CA LEU A 15 -1.98 -9.85 1.18
C LEU A 15 -2.88 -10.41 2.28
N TYR A 16 -3.07 -9.66 3.37
CA TYR A 16 -3.99 -10.08 4.43
C TYR A 16 -5.44 -10.17 3.93
N ASP A 17 -6.17 -11.16 4.43
CA ASP A 17 -7.57 -11.46 4.10
C ASP A 17 -8.58 -10.65 4.93
N PHE A 18 -8.12 -9.59 5.59
CA PHE A 18 -8.94 -8.68 6.38
C PHE A 18 -8.61 -7.23 6.02
N ASP A 19 -9.64 -6.37 6.08
CA ASP A 19 -9.48 -4.94 5.89
C ASP A 19 -8.47 -4.37 6.88
N HIS A 20 -7.44 -3.73 6.33
CA HIS A 20 -6.46 -3.00 7.11
C HIS A 20 -5.93 -1.79 6.35
N PHE A 21 -5.35 -0.86 7.08
CA PHE A 21 -4.65 0.30 6.53
C PHE A 21 -3.45 0.67 7.40
N HIS A 22 -2.66 1.61 6.90
CA HIS A 22 -1.52 2.21 7.60
C HIS A 22 -1.75 3.71 7.77
N SER A 23 -1.99 4.21 8.98
CA SER A 23 -2.16 5.68 9.18
C SER A 23 -0.83 6.45 9.20
N THR A 24 0.30 5.75 9.31
CA THR A 24 1.63 6.34 9.53
C THR A 24 2.59 6.18 8.34
N ALA A 25 2.17 5.50 7.28
CA ALA A 25 3.02 5.23 6.12
C ALA A 25 2.22 5.13 4.81
N HIS A 26 2.80 5.61 3.73
CA HIS A 26 2.43 5.21 2.37
C HIS A 26 3.02 3.84 2.05
N GLU A 27 2.34 3.08 1.20
CA GLU A 27 2.75 1.71 0.90
C GLU A 27 2.88 1.46 -0.60
N ALA A 28 3.94 0.74 -0.98
CA ALA A 28 4.11 0.21 -2.32
C ALA A 28 4.08 -1.33 -2.25
N LEU A 29 3.17 -1.94 -2.99
CA LEU A 29 3.03 -3.38 -3.12
C LEU A 29 3.41 -3.79 -4.54
N GLY A 30 4.41 -4.65 -4.68
CA GLY A 30 4.83 -5.19 -5.97
C GLY A 30 4.56 -6.68 -6.05
N ILE A 31 3.66 -7.11 -6.94
CA ILE A 31 3.29 -8.51 -7.08
C ILE A 31 4.35 -9.20 -7.95
N PHE A 32 4.98 -10.25 -7.42
CA PHE A 32 6.05 -10.95 -8.13
C PHE A 32 5.74 -12.42 -8.41
N ARG A 33 4.61 -12.92 -7.91
CA ARG A 33 4.14 -14.29 -8.15
C ARG A 33 2.64 -14.40 -7.95
N GLY A 34 2.00 -15.24 -8.76
CA GLY A 34 0.59 -15.56 -8.64
C GLY A 34 -0.34 -14.45 -9.11
N HIS A 35 -1.60 -14.55 -8.69
CA HIS A 35 -2.64 -13.55 -8.90
C HIS A 35 -3.70 -13.63 -7.81
N GLY A 36 -4.45 -12.54 -7.61
CA GLY A 36 -5.52 -12.48 -6.62
C GLY A 36 -6.38 -11.24 -6.77
N TRP A 37 -7.59 -11.31 -6.22
CA TRP A 37 -8.49 -10.19 -6.06
C TRP A 37 -8.19 -9.45 -4.76
N ALA A 38 -8.07 -8.13 -4.85
CA ALA A 38 -7.95 -7.25 -3.71
C ALA A 38 -9.10 -6.24 -3.69
N ALA A 39 -9.50 -5.83 -2.49
CA ALA A 39 -10.36 -4.66 -2.28
C ALA A 39 -9.51 -3.49 -1.81
N HIS A 40 -9.74 -2.29 -2.34
CA HIS A 40 -9.20 -1.02 -1.79
C HIS A 40 -10.21 0.14 -1.94
N GLY A 41 -11.47 -0.14 -1.57
CA GLY A 41 -12.64 0.71 -1.90
C GLY A 41 -13.30 0.33 -3.24
N GLN A 42 -12.61 -0.45 -4.06
CA GLN A 42 -13.15 -1.18 -5.21
C GLN A 42 -12.43 -2.53 -5.33
N GLU A 43 -13.04 -3.49 -6.05
CA GLU A 43 -12.41 -4.78 -6.33
C GLU A 43 -11.48 -4.66 -7.55
N LEU A 44 -10.25 -5.16 -7.42
CA LEU A 44 -9.24 -5.16 -8.47
C LEU A 44 -8.58 -6.54 -8.56
N MET A 45 -8.42 -7.05 -9.77
CA MET A 45 -7.62 -8.24 -10.03
C MET A 45 -6.15 -7.83 -10.19
N LEU A 46 -5.28 -8.51 -9.45
CA LEU A 46 -3.84 -8.27 -9.42
C LEU A 46 -3.07 -9.46 -10.02
N TYR A 47 -2.07 -9.16 -10.84
CA TYR A 47 -1.19 -10.13 -11.48
C TYR A 47 0.28 -9.87 -11.15
N SER A 48 1.10 -10.90 -11.30
CA SER A 48 2.57 -10.73 -11.27
C SER A 48 3.03 -9.66 -12.27
N GLY A 49 3.74 -8.66 -11.77
CA GLY A 49 4.18 -7.49 -12.51
C GLY A 49 3.45 -6.21 -12.10
N ASP A 50 2.26 -6.32 -11.50
CA ASP A 50 1.49 -5.17 -11.05
C ASP A 50 2.12 -4.51 -9.82
N VAL A 51 1.84 -3.21 -9.69
CA VAL A 51 2.24 -2.39 -8.55
C VAL A 51 1.02 -1.61 -8.05
N LEU A 52 0.73 -1.72 -6.75
CA LEU A 52 -0.16 -0.80 -6.07
C LEU A 52 0.67 0.22 -5.29
N VAL A 53 0.23 1.48 -5.32
CA VAL A 53 0.84 2.56 -4.54
C VAL A 53 -0.27 3.21 -3.73
N LEU A 54 -0.33 2.88 -2.44
CA LEU A 54 -1.44 3.22 -1.56
C LEU A 54 -1.07 4.44 -0.70
N PRO A 55 -1.87 5.51 -0.75
CA PRO A 55 -1.80 6.59 0.22
C PRO A 55 -2.00 6.08 1.65
N ALA A 56 -1.46 6.81 2.62
CA ALA A 56 -1.67 6.48 4.02
C ALA A 56 -3.17 6.58 4.34
N GLY A 57 -3.68 5.66 5.14
CA GLY A 57 -5.11 5.58 5.49
C GLY A 57 -6.00 4.84 4.49
N VAL A 58 -5.47 4.38 3.34
CA VAL A 58 -6.26 3.59 2.39
C VAL A 58 -6.39 2.15 2.87
N GLY A 59 -7.63 1.76 3.18
CA GLY A 59 -8.00 0.40 3.53
C GLY A 59 -7.85 -0.54 2.35
N HIS A 60 -7.29 -1.72 2.59
CA HIS A 60 -7.19 -2.77 1.60
C HIS A 60 -7.17 -4.18 2.19
N ALA A 61 -7.56 -5.18 1.40
CA ALA A 61 -7.61 -6.58 1.79
C ALA A 61 -7.56 -7.51 0.57
N SER A 62 -7.13 -8.75 0.79
CA SER A 62 -7.30 -9.86 -0.14
C SER A 62 -8.73 -10.38 -0.07
N LEU A 63 -9.37 -10.58 -1.21
CA LEU A 63 -10.67 -11.24 -1.33
C LEU A 63 -10.51 -12.71 -1.70
N GLU A 64 -9.65 -12.98 -2.67
CA GLU A 64 -9.30 -14.33 -3.15
C GLU A 64 -7.88 -14.27 -3.72
N ALA A 65 -7.08 -15.30 -3.51
CA ALA A 65 -5.74 -15.38 -4.07
C ALA A 65 -5.35 -16.83 -4.33
N ASN A 66 -4.48 -17.04 -5.31
CA ASN A 66 -3.92 -18.36 -5.54
C ASN A 66 -2.87 -18.72 -4.46
N ASP A 67 -2.60 -20.02 -4.29
CA ASP A 67 -1.72 -20.53 -3.22
C ASP A 67 -0.29 -19.96 -3.27
N ASP A 68 0.16 -19.51 -4.44
CA ASP A 68 1.50 -18.94 -4.64
C ASP A 68 1.52 -17.41 -4.76
N PHE A 69 0.40 -16.74 -4.48
CA PHE A 69 0.29 -15.28 -4.51
C PHE A 69 1.27 -14.66 -3.52
N CYS A 70 2.20 -13.85 -4.03
CA CYS A 70 3.20 -13.19 -3.20
C CYS A 70 3.54 -11.81 -3.77
N MET A 71 3.75 -10.88 -2.83
CA MET A 71 4.15 -9.52 -3.09
C MET A 71 5.30 -9.08 -2.19
N VAL A 72 5.95 -8.00 -2.59
CA VAL A 72 6.92 -7.28 -1.79
C VAL A 72 6.29 -5.97 -1.33
N GLY A 73 6.35 -5.69 -0.03
CA GLY A 73 5.98 -4.39 0.52
C GLY A 73 7.20 -3.48 0.69
N ALA A 74 7.01 -2.20 0.42
CA ALA A 74 8.01 -1.15 0.65
C ALA A 74 7.33 0.12 1.15
N TYR A 75 8.09 0.90 1.93
CA TYR A 75 7.62 2.14 2.55
C TYR A 75 8.67 3.23 2.33
N PRO A 76 8.30 4.52 2.31
CA PRO A 76 9.26 5.61 2.25
C PRO A 76 10.15 5.64 3.50
N PRO A 77 11.38 6.19 3.40
CA PRO A 77 12.27 6.29 4.56
C PRO A 77 11.65 7.16 5.66
N GLY A 78 11.76 6.70 6.91
CA GLY A 78 11.22 7.42 8.08
C GLY A 78 9.71 7.21 8.31
N GLN A 79 9.06 6.35 7.53
CA GLN A 79 7.67 5.95 7.76
C GLN A 79 7.65 4.50 8.28
N GLU A 80 7.00 4.30 9.41
CA GLU A 80 6.88 3.00 10.07
C GLU A 80 5.41 2.57 10.03
N PRO A 81 5.06 1.52 9.26
CA PRO A 81 3.67 1.10 9.10
C PRO A 81 3.16 0.38 10.35
N GLU A 82 1.93 0.71 10.75
CA GLU A 82 1.15 -0.07 11.71
C GLU A 82 -0.02 -0.75 11.02
N ILE A 83 -0.41 -1.97 11.44
CA ILE A 83 -1.57 -2.66 10.87
C ILE A 83 -2.81 -2.29 11.68
N GLU A 84 -3.67 -1.43 11.11
CA GLU A 84 -4.90 -0.98 11.76
C GLU A 84 -6.13 -1.60 11.11
N ARG A 85 -7.10 -2.02 11.93
CA ARG A 85 -8.36 -2.67 11.48
C ARG A 85 -9.59 -1.75 11.55
N GLY A 86 -9.39 -0.45 11.76
CA GLY A 86 -10.46 0.55 11.73
C GLY A 86 -11.37 0.57 12.96
N ASP A 87 -10.81 0.83 14.14
CA ASP A 87 -11.62 1.17 15.32
C ASP A 87 -12.25 2.56 15.15
N PRO A 88 -13.60 2.69 15.12
CA PRO A 88 -14.26 3.99 14.99
C PRO A 88 -13.87 4.98 16.11
N ALA A 89 -13.52 4.49 17.30
CA ALA A 89 -13.07 5.34 18.41
C ALA A 89 -11.68 5.94 18.17
N GLN A 90 -10.89 5.42 17.24
CA GLN A 90 -9.56 5.91 16.86
C GLN A 90 -9.56 6.69 15.54
N LEU A 91 -10.73 6.86 14.90
CA LEU A 91 -10.82 7.46 13.56
C LEU A 91 -10.17 8.85 13.48
N GLU A 92 -10.46 9.73 14.43
CA GLU A 92 -9.91 11.09 14.45
C GLU A 92 -8.38 11.08 14.57
N VAL A 93 -7.85 10.24 15.48
CA VAL A 93 -6.40 10.08 15.67
C VAL A 93 -5.73 9.48 14.42
N ALA A 94 -6.36 8.51 13.76
CA ALA A 94 -5.86 7.94 12.52
C ALA A 94 -5.82 8.98 11.40
N GLN A 95 -6.85 9.82 11.29
CA GLN A 95 -6.90 10.92 10.31
C GLN A 95 -5.80 11.96 10.56
N GLU A 96 -5.53 12.31 11.82
CA GLU A 96 -4.43 13.20 12.19
C GLU A 96 -3.08 12.63 11.78
N ARG A 97 -2.84 11.33 12.01
CA ARG A 97 -1.61 10.64 11.59
C ARG A 97 -1.46 10.67 10.08
N VAL A 98 -2.52 10.32 9.34
CA VAL A 98 -2.53 10.33 7.87
C VAL A 98 -2.16 11.70 7.32
N ALA A 99 -2.75 12.77 7.87
CA ALA A 99 -2.46 14.13 7.46
C ALA A 99 -1.01 14.57 7.74
N ALA A 100 -0.34 13.93 8.71
CA ALA A 100 1.04 14.19 9.07
C ALA A 100 2.07 13.35 8.28
N VAL A 101 1.63 12.34 7.51
CA VAL A 101 2.54 11.50 6.71
C VAL A 101 3.19 12.35 5.62
N ALA A 102 4.52 12.37 5.60
CA ALA A 102 5.29 13.11 4.61
C ALA A 102 5.14 12.49 3.21
N LEU A 103 4.85 13.31 2.21
CA LEU A 103 4.87 12.87 0.81
C LEU A 103 6.32 12.70 0.34
N PRO A 104 6.75 11.51 -0.10
CA PRO A 104 8.04 11.35 -0.75
C PRO A 104 8.01 12.01 -2.13
N GLU A 105 9.19 12.46 -2.57
CA GLU A 105 9.36 13.14 -3.86
C GLU A 105 9.08 12.20 -5.04
N ASP A 106 9.64 10.99 -4.99
CA ASP A 106 9.54 10.00 -6.05
C ASP A 106 8.48 8.93 -5.75
N SER A 107 7.73 8.58 -6.78
CA SER A 107 6.93 7.35 -6.84
C SER A 107 7.83 6.11 -6.79
N PRO A 108 7.37 4.98 -6.19
CA PRO A 108 8.15 3.73 -6.14
C PRO A 108 8.44 3.14 -7.54
N VAL A 109 7.73 3.58 -8.58
CA VAL A 109 7.94 3.17 -9.98
C VAL A 109 8.67 4.23 -10.83
N GLY A 110 9.00 5.37 -10.24
CA GLY A 110 9.59 6.55 -10.89
C GLY A 110 8.55 7.60 -11.27
N GLY A 111 9.00 8.86 -11.41
CA GLY A 111 8.11 10.00 -11.61
C GLY A 111 7.53 10.53 -10.30
N SER A 112 6.67 11.54 -10.39
CA SER A 112 6.06 12.20 -9.22
C SER A 112 4.97 11.33 -8.60
N LEU A 113 5.05 11.09 -7.28
CA LEU A 113 3.98 10.42 -6.55
C LEU A 113 2.66 11.20 -6.58
N ALA A 114 2.74 12.53 -6.50
CA ALA A 114 1.56 13.38 -6.53
C ALA A 114 0.84 13.36 -7.89
N GLU A 115 1.58 13.18 -8.99
CA GLU A 115 0.97 13.02 -10.32
C GLU A 115 0.32 11.64 -10.44
N LEU A 116 0.99 10.58 -9.98
CA LEU A 116 0.45 9.21 -9.99
C LEU A 116 -0.92 9.13 -9.32
N TRP A 117 -1.11 9.78 -8.17
CA TRP A 117 -2.40 9.76 -7.46
C TRP A 117 -3.45 10.74 -7.99
N ARG A 118 -3.08 11.68 -8.86
CA ARG A 118 -4.03 12.60 -9.49
C ARG A 118 -4.74 11.99 -10.69
N GLU A 119 -4.19 10.93 -11.28
CA GLU A 119 -4.78 10.29 -12.47
C GLU A 119 -6.10 9.54 -12.15
N ASP A 120 -6.41 9.32 -10.86
CA ASP A 120 -7.60 8.59 -10.39
C ASP A 120 -8.64 9.46 -9.62
N SER A 121 -8.56 10.80 -9.67
CA SER A 121 -9.51 11.73 -9.00
C SER A 121 -10.45 12.48 -9.95
#